data_AF-A0A816KSF4-F1
#
_entry.id   AF-A0A816KSF4-F1
#
_cell.length_a   1.000
_cell.length_b   1.000
_cell.length_c   1.000
_cell.angle_alpha   90.00
_cell.angle_beta   90.00
_cell.angle_gamma   90.00
#
_symmetry.space_group_name_H-M   'P 1'
#
loop_
_entity.id
_entity.type
_entity.pdbx_description
1 polymer ?
#
loop_
_entity_poly.entity_id
_entity_poly.type
_entity_poly.pdbx_seq_one_letter_code
_entity_poly.pdbx_strand_id
1 'polypeptide(L)'
;MSNQQNQPRGAKEYVVLIPLQKTAILNIVLIERRRVGDITDKNILHIGSGRNVDFIIYKNSLPVESDNEPSQFSSQFKVFMMDKRTQELNQENRILRFWFHSLEQNQCLYDANELIHALFKSDEFPRDYFSFIKRLMELLRMFTRIRKIELEIQTLDKNALDVDHPMYEKNPERYADLIKEKLLDLLEQAFPNPMFVNDLAKYVECDGQTVFEYLVELEDKNLVKHLDPSGQQWTRVIIAAQEEETHKVIIYKSISELSSAFHPTIAIITVNYFEKLAVDSMIENKVTFVRHKAGESNVYTIGTIGPHHVVSTKLPLIGRSRTAQISTGSTTTRLLGTFQQVQHVFIIGCAGGVPHYTDATKHVRRGDIIVGYPNEEDYVYGIYEAEQSAEGYEFVSTCYKPKSFQLYQLMEPIKENYEQTHLNRLVTHKYPWETFLEEGLQYLLSNNIDCLPPNSDRLYIKMENSEIVEVKHPDPAKKDYHRPNIRFGMIAGGKNIITNDYLKTTLCDKCNVLCFDSEIDQVIAAVQGNRTESFMIIRGISDYHDGTLNKEWQPFSALCAAAFMKTIIYKIPKPSRQNPNSHSNSEHDDDVL
;
A
#
# COMPACT_ATOMS: atom_id res chain seq x y z
N MET A 1 -48.85 4.67 50.19
CA MET A 1 -47.44 4.96 50.47
C MET A 1 -46.59 4.00 49.68
N SER A 2 -45.65 4.51 48.90
CA SER A 2 -44.41 3.90 48.36
C SER A 2 -44.21 4.37 46.91
N ASN A 3 -43.67 5.58 46.73
CA ASN A 3 -42.26 5.80 46.38
C ASN A 3 -41.88 5.23 45.00
N GLN A 4 -42.16 6.00 43.94
CA GLN A 4 -41.25 6.03 42.79
C GLN A 4 -40.35 7.26 42.96
N GLN A 5 -39.11 6.98 43.36
CA GLN A 5 -38.04 7.93 43.51
C GLN A 5 -37.70 8.58 42.16
N ASN A 6 -37.52 9.89 42.21
CA ASN A 6 -36.89 10.74 41.21
C ASN A 6 -35.64 10.08 40.59
N GLN A 7 -35.71 9.70 39.32
CA GLN A 7 -34.54 9.77 38.44
C GLN A 7 -34.40 11.23 37.97
N PRO A 8 -33.19 11.82 37.97
CA PRO A 8 -32.99 13.15 37.42
C PRO A 8 -33.29 13.09 35.91
N ARG A 9 -34.31 13.82 35.46
CA ARG A 9 -34.54 14.09 34.03
C ARG A 9 -33.24 14.67 33.47
N GLY A 10 -32.56 13.95 32.59
CA GLY A 10 -31.43 14.49 31.83
C GLY A 10 -31.86 15.81 31.19
N ALA A 11 -31.07 16.88 31.39
CA ALA A 11 -31.37 18.17 30.82
C ALA A 11 -31.51 18.01 29.29
N LYS A 12 -32.61 18.47 28.72
CA LYS A 12 -32.83 18.39 27.28
C LYS A 12 -31.72 19.20 26.57
N GLU A 13 -31.05 18.59 25.61
CA GLU A 13 -29.99 19.22 24.82
C GLU A 13 -30.44 19.42 23.38
N TYR A 14 -30.03 20.55 22.80
CA TYR A 14 -30.24 20.88 21.40
C TYR A 14 -28.92 20.80 20.65
N VAL A 15 -28.97 20.42 19.37
CA VAL A 15 -27.85 20.59 18.45
C VAL A 15 -28.03 21.93 17.73
N VAL A 16 -27.06 22.82 17.90
CA VAL A 16 -27.13 24.21 17.46
C VAL A 16 -26.12 24.44 16.34
N LEU A 17 -26.58 24.98 15.22
CA LEU A 17 -25.76 25.47 14.12
C LEU A 17 -25.54 26.98 14.27
N ILE A 18 -24.28 27.39 14.35
CA ILE A 18 -23.85 28.77 14.55
C ILE A 18 -22.92 29.17 13.39
N PRO A 19 -23.31 30.12 12.53
CA PRO A 19 -22.41 30.65 11.52
C PRO A 19 -21.31 31.48 12.18
N LEU A 20 -20.04 31.16 11.93
CA LEU A 20 -18.89 31.89 12.49
C LEU A 20 -18.34 32.92 11.50
N GLN A 21 -18.12 32.52 10.25
CA GLN A 21 -17.56 33.37 9.21
C GLN A 21 -18.13 33.01 7.85
N LYS A 22 -18.45 34.00 7.01
CA LYS A 22 -18.86 33.77 5.62
C LYS A 22 -18.28 34.84 4.70
N THR A 23 -17.47 34.42 3.76
CA THR A 23 -16.86 35.23 2.69
C THR A 23 -17.06 34.54 1.34
N ALA A 24 -16.56 35.11 0.24
CA ALA A 24 -16.65 34.51 -1.09
C ALA A 24 -15.85 33.21 -1.23
N ILE A 25 -14.78 33.03 -0.44
CA ILE A 25 -13.83 31.91 -0.55
C ILE A 25 -13.76 31.04 0.70
N LEU A 26 -14.40 31.45 1.79
CA LEU A 26 -14.30 30.79 3.10
C LEU A 26 -15.62 30.89 3.85
N ASN A 27 -16.10 29.76 4.35
CA ASN A 27 -17.32 29.66 5.13
C ASN A 27 -17.10 28.71 6.31
N ILE A 28 -17.23 29.23 7.53
CA ILE A 28 -17.00 28.51 8.78
C ILE A 28 -18.31 28.46 9.57
N VAL A 29 -18.73 27.26 9.92
CA VAL A 29 -19.90 27.01 10.76
C VAL A 29 -19.53 26.10 11.93
N LEU A 30 -20.09 26.39 13.10
CA LEU A 30 -19.95 25.59 14.31
C LEU A 30 -21.25 24.83 14.56
N ILE A 31 -21.14 23.54 14.82
CA ILE A 31 -22.25 22.68 15.21
C ILE A 31 -21.94 22.16 16.61
N GLU A 32 -22.73 22.53 17.60
CA GLU A 32 -22.45 22.15 19.00
C GLU A 32 -23.69 21.75 19.77
N ARG A 33 -23.47 21.06 20.88
CA ARG A 33 -24.52 20.70 21.84
C ARG A 33 -24.69 21.84 22.84
N ARG A 34 -25.93 22.29 23.06
CA ARG A 34 -26.28 23.25 24.12
C ARG A 34 -27.46 22.77 24.95
N ARG A 35 -27.42 23.05 26.25
CA ARG A 35 -28.54 22.79 27.15
C ARG A 35 -29.63 23.84 26.95
N VAL A 36 -30.88 23.49 27.28
CA VAL A 36 -32.03 24.42 27.16
C VAL A 36 -31.77 25.76 27.85
N GLY A 37 -31.10 25.77 29.01
CA GLY A 37 -30.84 26.99 29.78
C GLY A 37 -29.84 27.96 29.13
N ASP A 38 -29.03 27.48 28.19
CA ASP A 38 -27.95 28.25 27.56
C ASP A 38 -28.38 28.86 26.21
N ILE A 39 -29.65 28.68 25.83
CA ILE A 39 -30.21 29.16 24.57
C ILE A 39 -30.87 30.53 24.77
N THR A 40 -30.49 31.49 23.93
CA THR A 40 -31.06 32.84 23.95
C THR A 40 -31.94 33.08 22.73
N ASP A 41 -33.23 33.36 22.94
CA ASP A 41 -34.23 33.51 21.87
C ASP A 41 -33.89 34.59 20.83
N LYS A 42 -33.12 35.61 21.23
CA LYS A 42 -32.76 36.75 20.36
C LYS A 42 -31.95 36.33 19.12
N ASN A 43 -31.21 35.22 19.20
CA ASN A 43 -30.29 34.79 18.14
C ASN A 43 -30.84 33.63 17.30
N ILE A 44 -31.99 33.07 17.66
CA ILE A 44 -32.59 31.95 16.94
C ILE A 44 -33.13 32.44 15.59
N LEU A 45 -32.62 31.87 14.50
CA LEU A 45 -33.17 32.02 13.15
C LEU A 45 -34.30 31.02 12.93
N HIS A 46 -34.08 29.77 13.32
CA HIS A 46 -35.00 28.68 13.07
C HIS A 46 -34.89 27.59 14.13
N ILE A 47 -36.04 27.04 14.52
CA ILE A 47 -36.15 25.81 15.32
C ILE A 47 -36.74 24.76 14.39
N GLY A 48 -36.06 23.63 14.26
CA GLY A 48 -36.51 22.55 13.40
C GLY A 48 -37.88 22.00 13.82
N SER A 49 -38.57 21.36 12.90
CA SER A 49 -39.88 20.75 13.12
C SER A 49 -39.86 19.26 12.80
N GLY A 50 -40.89 18.53 13.22
CA GLY A 50 -41.00 17.08 12.98
C GLY A 50 -39.85 16.28 13.60
N ARG A 51 -39.06 15.58 12.76
CA ARG A 51 -37.90 14.79 13.21
C ARG A 51 -36.67 15.63 13.62
N ASN A 52 -36.73 16.95 13.43
CA ASN A 52 -35.64 17.90 13.66
C ASN A 52 -35.93 18.89 14.81
N VAL A 53 -36.90 18.60 15.69
CA VAL A 53 -37.32 19.49 16.78
C VAL A 53 -36.21 19.88 17.76
N ASP A 54 -35.11 19.13 17.78
CA ASP A 54 -33.96 19.39 18.64
C ASP A 54 -32.82 20.12 17.91
N PHE A 55 -33.07 20.61 16.69
CA PHE A 55 -32.11 21.41 15.92
C PHE A 55 -32.45 22.90 15.98
N ILE A 56 -31.44 23.72 16.25
CA ILE A 56 -31.58 25.18 16.27
C ILE A 56 -30.53 25.80 15.34
N ILE A 57 -30.94 26.77 14.54
CA ILE A 57 -30.06 27.54 13.66
C ILE A 57 -30.02 28.99 14.15
N TYR A 58 -28.84 29.56 14.29
CA TYR A 58 -28.66 30.95 14.73
C TYR A 58 -28.54 31.92 13.55
N LYS A 59 -28.97 33.19 13.76
CA LYS A 59 -28.98 34.25 12.73
C LYS A 59 -27.58 34.74 12.38
N ASN A 60 -26.77 35.02 13.39
CA ASN A 60 -25.44 35.62 13.28
C ASN A 60 -24.47 34.90 14.21
N SER A 61 -23.17 35.13 14.01
CA SER A 61 -22.15 34.73 14.98
C SER A 61 -22.49 35.29 16.35
N LEU A 62 -22.50 34.43 17.36
CA LEU A 62 -22.48 34.89 18.75
C LEU A 62 -21.12 35.53 19.03
N PRO A 63 -21.01 36.43 20.03
CA PRO A 63 -19.72 36.76 20.59
C PRO A 63 -19.06 35.43 20.98
N VAL A 64 -17.99 35.08 20.28
CA VAL A 64 -17.23 33.87 20.57
C VAL A 64 -16.65 34.07 21.96
N GLU A 65 -17.19 33.38 22.97
CA GLU A 65 -16.37 33.07 24.14
C GLU A 65 -15.18 32.32 23.57
N SER A 66 -14.00 32.95 23.59
CA SER A 66 -12.77 32.42 23.02
C SER A 66 -12.36 31.18 23.80
N ASP A 67 -12.99 30.07 23.48
CA ASP A 67 -12.62 28.75 23.91
C ASP A 67 -11.33 28.42 23.13
N ASN A 68 -10.20 28.92 23.64
CA ASN A 68 -8.86 28.79 23.05
C ASN A 68 -8.33 27.34 23.06
N GLU A 69 -9.20 26.36 23.34
CA GLU A 69 -8.85 24.95 23.33
C GLU A 69 -8.64 24.48 21.87
N PRO A 70 -7.44 23.98 21.53
CA PRO A 70 -7.20 23.43 20.20
C PRO A 70 -8.12 22.23 19.95
N SER A 71 -8.58 22.06 18.70
CA SER A 71 -9.33 20.87 18.32
C SER A 71 -8.53 19.62 18.62
N GLN A 72 -9.14 18.63 19.27
CA GLN A 72 -8.48 17.37 19.60
C GLN A 72 -8.27 16.49 18.35
N PHE A 73 -9.11 16.67 17.33
CA PHE A 73 -9.01 15.96 16.07
C PHE A 73 -9.48 16.82 14.90
N SER A 74 -8.94 16.59 13.69
CA SER A 74 -9.42 17.22 12.46
C SER A 74 -9.30 16.30 11.25
N SER A 75 -10.30 16.32 10.38
CA SER A 75 -10.31 15.63 9.08
C SER A 75 -10.53 16.64 7.96
N GLN A 76 -9.83 16.48 6.84
CA GLN A 76 -9.89 17.38 5.69
C GLN A 76 -10.14 16.57 4.42
N PHE A 77 -11.04 17.03 3.55
CA PHE A 77 -11.35 16.38 2.29
C PHE A 77 -11.77 17.38 1.21
N LYS A 78 -11.55 17.05 -0.05
CA LYS A 78 -11.92 17.85 -1.21
C LYS A 78 -13.22 17.33 -1.81
N VAL A 79 -14.09 18.25 -2.23
CA VAL A 79 -15.30 17.92 -2.98
C VAL A 79 -15.38 18.76 -4.26
N PHE A 80 -15.96 18.17 -5.30
CA PHE A 80 -16.25 18.85 -6.55
C PHE A 80 -17.74 19.21 -6.59
N MET A 81 -18.02 20.51 -6.66
CA MET A 81 -19.37 21.05 -6.74
C MET A 81 -19.65 21.44 -8.18
N MET A 82 -20.69 20.85 -8.77
CA MET A 82 -21.17 21.23 -10.10
C MET A 82 -22.33 22.23 -9.96
N ASP A 83 -22.16 23.44 -10.49
CA ASP A 83 -23.27 24.38 -10.60
C ASP A 83 -24.26 23.86 -11.66
N LYS A 84 -25.47 23.49 -11.22
CA LYS A 84 -26.49 22.91 -12.11
C LYS A 84 -26.90 23.84 -13.26
N ARG A 85 -26.75 25.16 -13.10
CA ARG A 85 -27.17 26.17 -14.08
C ARG A 85 -26.07 26.45 -15.10
N THR A 86 -24.83 26.59 -14.64
CA THR A 86 -23.69 26.94 -15.52
C THR A 86 -22.91 25.72 -15.99
N GLN A 87 -23.14 24.54 -15.39
CA GLN A 87 -22.35 23.32 -15.56
C GLN A 87 -20.86 23.51 -15.19
N GLU A 88 -20.52 24.61 -14.52
CA GLU A 88 -19.15 24.86 -14.06
C GLU A 88 -18.83 24.00 -12.84
N LEU A 89 -17.65 23.40 -12.85
CA LEU A 89 -17.09 22.66 -11.74
C LEU A 89 -16.28 23.60 -10.85
N ASN A 90 -16.58 23.61 -9.55
CA ASN A 90 -15.81 24.33 -8.54
C ASN A 90 -15.31 23.34 -7.50
N GLN A 91 -14.08 23.52 -7.04
CA GLN A 91 -13.50 22.65 -6.02
C GLN A 91 -13.57 23.33 -4.64
N GLU A 92 -13.98 22.57 -3.63
CA GLU A 92 -14.00 23.02 -2.25
C GLU A 92 -13.13 22.10 -1.40
N ASN A 93 -12.34 22.71 -0.52
CA ASN A 93 -11.65 22.04 0.56
C ASN A 93 -12.49 22.17 1.84
N ARG A 94 -12.88 21.04 2.44
CA ARG A 94 -13.69 21.00 3.66
C ARG A 94 -12.87 20.44 4.81
N ILE A 95 -12.85 21.14 5.94
CA ILE A 95 -12.14 20.76 7.16
C ILE A 95 -13.16 20.62 8.28
N LEU A 96 -13.23 19.43 8.88
CA LEU A 96 -13.99 19.14 10.08
C LEU A 96 -13.04 19.10 11.28
N ARG A 97 -13.32 19.88 12.32
CA ARG A 97 -12.57 19.88 13.58
C ARG A 97 -13.48 19.45 14.71
N PHE A 98 -12.97 18.61 15.62
CA PHE A 98 -13.75 17.93 16.64
C PHE A 98 -13.23 18.25 18.04
N TRP A 99 -14.17 18.45 18.96
CA TRP A 99 -13.94 18.56 20.40
C TRP A 99 -14.86 17.58 21.14
N PHE A 100 -14.37 16.98 22.23
CA PHE A 100 -14.98 15.87 22.95
C PHE A 100 -15.18 16.22 24.42
N HIS A 101 -16.13 15.52 25.07
CA HIS A 101 -16.31 15.60 26.52
C HIS A 101 -15.34 14.69 27.29
N SER A 102 -14.80 13.65 26.63
CA SER A 102 -13.83 12.71 27.21
C SER A 102 -12.40 13.14 26.90
N LEU A 103 -11.45 12.80 27.79
CA LEU A 103 -10.02 13.01 27.61
C LEU A 103 -9.28 11.74 27.18
N GLU A 104 -9.94 10.58 27.14
CA GLU A 104 -9.31 9.35 26.68
C GLU A 104 -9.15 9.39 25.15
N GLN A 105 -7.92 9.65 24.70
CA GLN A 105 -7.60 9.95 23.30
C GLN A 105 -8.03 8.83 22.35
N ASN A 106 -7.85 7.56 22.72
CA ASN A 106 -8.22 6.42 21.88
C ASN A 106 -9.72 6.38 21.59
N GLN A 107 -10.54 6.71 22.59
CA GLN A 107 -11.99 6.67 22.44
C GLN A 107 -12.51 7.88 21.65
N CYS A 108 -11.91 9.06 21.85
CA CYS A 108 -12.18 10.23 21.03
C CYS A 108 -11.85 9.98 19.55
N LEU A 109 -10.72 9.32 19.30
CA LEU A 109 -10.29 8.95 17.95
C LEU A 109 -11.25 7.93 17.30
N TYR A 110 -11.67 6.91 18.04
CA TYR A 110 -12.66 5.95 17.56
C TYR A 110 -13.97 6.64 17.15
N ASP A 111 -14.51 7.52 18.00
CA ASP A 111 -15.74 8.25 17.69
C ASP A 111 -15.60 9.19 16.48
N ALA A 112 -14.44 9.83 16.33
CA ALA A 112 -14.15 10.66 15.15
C ALA A 112 -14.16 9.82 13.87
N ASN A 113 -13.49 8.66 13.88
CA ASN A 113 -13.48 7.73 12.74
C ASN A 113 -14.87 7.29 12.38
N GLU A 114 -15.64 6.80 13.35
CA GLU A 114 -16.98 6.29 13.12
C GLU A 114 -17.91 7.37 12.57
N LEU A 115 -17.79 8.60 13.06
CA LEU A 115 -18.58 9.71 12.50
C LEU A 115 -18.16 10.02 11.05
N ILE A 116 -16.87 10.08 10.75
CA ILE A 116 -16.37 10.31 9.38
C ILE A 116 -16.81 9.17 8.45
N HIS A 117 -16.69 7.92 8.89
CA HIS A 117 -17.17 6.77 8.14
C HIS A 117 -18.69 6.85 7.92
N ALA A 118 -19.48 7.19 8.94
CA ALA A 118 -20.93 7.34 8.83
C ALA A 118 -21.39 8.54 7.97
N LEU A 119 -20.55 9.56 7.85
CA LEU A 119 -20.76 10.70 6.95
C LEU A 119 -20.64 10.28 5.48
N PHE A 120 -19.70 9.37 5.19
CA PHE A 120 -19.35 8.94 3.84
C PHE A 120 -20.04 7.63 3.40
N LYS A 121 -20.47 6.79 4.33
CA LYS A 121 -21.16 5.49 4.07
C LYS A 121 -22.70 5.57 4.09
N SER A 122 -23.32 6.72 3.89
CA SER A 122 -24.79 6.76 3.78
C SER A 122 -25.23 6.71 2.33
N ASP A 123 -26.26 5.90 2.04
CA ASP A 123 -26.97 5.77 0.75
C ASP A 123 -27.24 7.12 0.02
N GLU A 124 -27.28 8.22 0.76
CA GLU A 124 -27.35 9.58 0.23
C GLU A 124 -26.25 10.49 0.83
N PHE A 125 -25.00 10.40 0.31
CA PHE A 125 -24.00 11.43 0.62
C PHE A 125 -24.58 12.81 0.24
N PRO A 126 -24.51 13.82 1.13
CA PRO A 126 -25.23 15.06 0.90
C PRO A 126 -24.68 15.86 -0.30
N ARG A 127 -25.51 16.02 -1.33
CA ARG A 127 -25.13 16.64 -2.61
C ARG A 127 -25.14 18.17 -2.62
N ASP A 128 -25.62 18.78 -1.53
CA ASP A 128 -25.66 20.22 -1.38
C ASP A 128 -25.24 20.64 0.03
N TYR A 129 -24.87 21.91 0.16
CA TYR A 129 -24.36 22.48 1.41
C TYR A 129 -25.32 22.32 2.59
N PHE A 130 -26.63 22.49 2.36
CA PHE A 130 -27.64 22.40 3.43
C PHE A 130 -27.80 20.97 3.91
N SER A 131 -27.95 20.02 2.99
CA SER A 131 -28.04 18.60 3.26
C SER A 131 -26.79 18.11 3.99
N PHE A 132 -25.61 18.64 3.63
CA PHE A 132 -24.33 18.30 4.26
C PHE A 132 -24.27 18.72 5.73
N ILE A 133 -24.61 19.97 6.02
CA ILE A 133 -24.68 20.46 7.40
C ILE A 133 -25.74 19.71 8.19
N LYS A 134 -26.92 19.50 7.61
CA LYS A 134 -28.00 18.75 8.27
C LYS A 134 -27.53 17.35 8.66
N ARG A 135 -26.82 16.65 7.77
CA ARG A 135 -26.24 15.34 8.05
C ARG A 135 -25.24 15.40 9.20
N LEU A 136 -24.36 16.40 9.24
CA LEU A 136 -23.46 16.61 10.38
C LEU A 136 -24.20 16.87 11.69
N MET A 137 -25.30 17.63 11.68
CA MET A 137 -26.13 17.83 12.88
C MET A 137 -26.78 16.52 13.35
N GLU A 138 -27.25 15.68 12.42
CA GLU A 138 -27.80 14.36 12.71
C GLU A 138 -26.76 13.39 13.27
N LEU A 139 -25.57 13.37 12.67
CA LEU A 139 -24.45 12.57 13.16
C LEU A 139 -24.01 13.08 14.54
N LEU A 140 -23.84 14.39 14.73
CA LEU A 140 -23.50 14.93 16.04
C LEU A 140 -24.52 14.48 17.08
N ARG A 141 -25.83 14.49 16.78
CA ARG A 141 -26.89 13.98 17.66
C ARG A 141 -26.66 12.52 18.08
N MET A 142 -26.22 11.65 17.16
CA MET A 142 -25.95 10.23 17.42
C MET A 142 -24.67 10.01 18.25
N PHE A 143 -23.60 10.75 17.95
CA PHE A 143 -22.30 10.63 18.62
C PHE A 143 -22.23 11.56 19.85
N THR A 144 -22.77 11.10 20.99
CA THR A 144 -22.93 11.91 22.22
C THR A 144 -21.64 12.34 22.91
N ARG A 145 -20.54 11.63 22.68
CA ARG A 145 -19.22 11.99 23.24
C ARG A 145 -18.60 13.21 22.55
N ILE A 146 -19.00 13.52 21.32
CA ILE A 146 -18.56 14.70 20.57
C ILE A 146 -19.34 15.92 21.09
N ARG A 147 -18.60 16.93 21.56
CA ARG A 147 -19.11 18.19 22.11
C ARG A 147 -19.49 19.17 21.00
N LYS A 148 -18.56 19.45 20.09
CA LYS A 148 -18.73 20.40 18.99
C LYS A 148 -17.92 19.98 17.77
N ILE A 149 -18.45 20.31 16.59
CA ILE A 149 -17.84 20.12 15.28
C ILE A 149 -17.77 21.48 14.61
N GLU A 150 -16.58 21.94 14.27
CA GLU A 150 -16.40 23.09 13.39
C GLU A 150 -16.20 22.58 11.97
N LEU A 151 -16.96 23.13 11.02
CA LEU A 151 -16.83 22.90 9.60
C LEU A 151 -16.33 24.18 8.94
N GLU A 152 -15.14 24.10 8.36
CA GLU A 152 -14.56 25.12 7.50
C GLU A 152 -14.65 24.65 6.04
N ILE A 153 -15.18 25.50 5.16
CA ILE A 153 -15.31 25.24 3.73
C ILE A 153 -14.58 26.36 2.99
N GLN A 154 -13.54 25.99 2.25
CA GLN A 154 -12.71 26.89 1.49
C GLN A 154 -12.86 26.58 -0.01
N THR A 155 -13.30 27.57 -0.80
CA THR A 155 -13.33 27.46 -2.26
C THR A 155 -11.90 27.57 -2.81
N LEU A 156 -11.52 26.64 -3.68
CA LEU A 156 -10.21 26.61 -4.32
C LEU A 156 -10.26 27.27 -5.70
N ASP A 157 -9.12 27.81 -6.15
CA ASP A 157 -9.00 28.48 -7.45
C ASP A 157 -9.12 27.46 -8.61
N LYS A 158 -9.77 27.87 -9.71
CA LYS A 158 -10.03 27.04 -10.90
C LYS A 158 -8.74 26.58 -11.60
N ASN A 159 -7.64 27.29 -11.41
CA ASN A 159 -6.33 26.91 -11.98
C ASN A 159 -5.62 25.78 -11.19
N ALA A 160 -6.16 25.38 -10.04
CA ALA A 160 -5.62 24.31 -9.19
C ALA A 160 -6.35 22.96 -9.36
N LEU A 161 -7.09 22.78 -10.47
CA LEU A 161 -7.77 21.53 -10.79
C LEU A 161 -6.72 20.40 -10.92
N ASP A 162 -6.66 19.53 -9.92
CA ASP A 162 -5.91 18.26 -9.99
C ASP A 162 -6.57 17.39 -11.08
N VAL A 163 -5.84 17.16 -12.18
CA VAL A 163 -6.29 16.42 -13.38
C VAL A 163 -6.39 14.91 -13.12
N ASP A 164 -5.92 14.44 -11.96
CA ASP A 164 -5.73 13.01 -11.64
C ASP A 164 -6.94 12.32 -10.98
N HIS A 165 -8.14 12.89 -11.06
CA HIS A 165 -9.32 12.22 -10.52
C HIS A 165 -9.68 10.97 -11.36
N PRO A 166 -9.92 9.79 -10.77
CA PRO A 166 -10.27 8.55 -11.49
C PRO A 166 -11.58 8.61 -12.30
N MET A 167 -12.36 9.68 -12.19
CA MET A 167 -13.54 9.92 -13.04
C MET A 167 -13.20 10.51 -14.41
N TYR A 168 -11.95 10.95 -14.62
CA TYR A 168 -11.46 11.49 -15.90
C TYR A 168 -10.91 10.41 -16.85
N GLU A 169 -11.17 9.12 -16.59
CA GLU A 169 -10.79 7.97 -17.42
C GLU A 169 -11.38 7.94 -18.85
N LYS A 170 -12.00 9.01 -19.34
CA LYS A 170 -12.60 9.10 -20.68
C LYS A 170 -11.93 10.14 -21.59
N ASN A 171 -10.59 10.20 -21.58
CA ASN A 171 -9.84 10.91 -22.61
C ASN A 171 -9.43 9.93 -23.74
N PRO A 172 -9.88 10.12 -25.00
CA PRO A 172 -9.50 9.26 -26.13
C PRO A 172 -7.99 9.12 -26.35
N GLU A 173 -7.19 10.16 -26.06
CA GLU A 173 -5.72 10.09 -26.18
C GLU A 173 -5.09 9.10 -25.18
N ARG A 174 -5.72 8.91 -24.01
CA ARG A 174 -5.25 7.96 -22.97
C ARG A 174 -5.43 6.49 -23.38
N TYR A 175 -6.24 6.20 -24.41
CA TYR A 175 -6.47 4.83 -24.87
C TYR A 175 -5.21 4.21 -25.51
N ALA A 176 -4.46 5.00 -26.29
CA ALA A 176 -3.22 4.53 -26.91
C ALA A 176 -2.13 4.23 -25.86
N ASP A 177 -1.99 5.10 -24.86
CA ASP A 177 -1.04 4.90 -23.77
C ASP A 177 -1.41 3.68 -22.90
N LEU A 178 -2.72 3.47 -22.63
CA LEU A 178 -3.19 2.28 -21.92
C LEU A 178 -2.87 0.98 -22.68
N ILE A 179 -2.95 0.98 -24.02
CA ILE A 179 -2.56 -0.19 -24.82
C ILE A 179 -1.06 -0.41 -24.72
N LYS A 180 -0.24 0.64 -24.86
CA LYS A 180 1.22 0.56 -24.71
C LYS A 180 1.63 -0.01 -23.35
N GLU A 181 1.00 0.45 -22.28
CA GLU A 181 1.21 -0.10 -20.93
C GLU A 181 0.84 -1.58 -20.84
N LYS A 182 -0.31 -1.98 -21.38
CA LYS A 182 -0.72 -3.40 -21.40
C LYS A 182 0.24 -4.28 -22.20
N LEU A 183 0.74 -3.79 -23.34
CA LEU A 183 1.74 -4.50 -24.14
C LEU A 183 3.03 -4.69 -23.36
N LEU A 184 3.49 -3.65 -22.67
CA LEU A 184 4.67 -3.71 -21.81
C LEU A 184 4.47 -4.73 -20.68
N ASP A 185 3.33 -4.69 -19.97
CA ASP A 185 3.01 -5.65 -18.91
C ASP A 185 3.04 -7.10 -19.40
N LEU A 186 2.46 -7.37 -20.58
CA LEU A 186 2.43 -8.71 -21.15
C LEU A 186 3.84 -9.22 -21.46
N LEU A 187 4.68 -8.38 -22.05
CA LEU A 187 6.08 -8.70 -22.33
C LEU A 187 6.90 -8.87 -21.04
N GLU A 188 6.63 -8.05 -20.02
CA GLU A 188 7.25 -8.15 -18.71
C GLU A 188 6.83 -9.42 -17.97
N GLN A 189 5.57 -9.85 -18.07
CA GLN A 189 5.06 -11.12 -17.52
C GLN A 189 5.69 -12.31 -18.24
N ALA A 190 5.70 -12.29 -19.57
CA ALA A 190 6.23 -13.36 -20.41
C ALA A 190 7.76 -13.50 -20.36
N PHE A 191 8.48 -12.44 -19.98
CA PHE A 191 9.94 -12.43 -19.89
C PHE A 191 10.46 -13.63 -19.08
N PRO A 192 11.42 -14.42 -19.62
CA PRO A 192 12.30 -14.14 -20.76
C PRO A 192 11.78 -14.64 -22.12
N ASN A 193 10.57 -15.19 -22.18
CA ASN A 193 10.03 -15.75 -23.41
C ASN A 193 9.56 -14.63 -24.34
N PRO A 194 9.92 -14.65 -25.64
CA PRO A 194 9.38 -13.69 -26.58
C PRO A 194 7.89 -13.94 -26.85
N MET A 195 7.15 -12.88 -27.13
CA MET A 195 5.76 -12.93 -27.56
C MET A 195 5.62 -12.52 -29.01
N PHE A 196 4.68 -13.15 -29.72
CA PHE A 196 4.38 -12.80 -31.11
C PHE A 196 3.40 -11.62 -31.18
N VAL A 197 3.57 -10.74 -32.17
CA VAL A 197 2.67 -9.60 -32.42
C VAL A 197 1.21 -10.04 -32.52
N ASN A 198 0.94 -11.15 -33.22
CA ASN A 198 -0.41 -11.69 -33.38
C ASN A 198 -1.04 -12.17 -32.07
N ASP A 199 -0.24 -12.60 -31.10
CA ASP A 199 -0.75 -13.02 -29.78
C ASP A 199 -0.98 -11.80 -28.89
N LEU A 200 -0.05 -10.84 -28.90
CA LEU A 200 -0.21 -9.55 -28.22
C LEU A 200 -1.49 -8.83 -28.68
N ALA A 201 -1.72 -8.77 -30.00
CA ALA A 201 -2.93 -8.20 -30.61
C ALA A 201 -4.23 -8.80 -30.07
N LYS A 202 -4.28 -10.12 -29.81
CA LYS A 202 -5.45 -10.77 -29.21
C LYS A 202 -5.66 -10.34 -27.75
N TYR A 203 -4.59 -10.16 -26.98
CA TYR A 203 -4.68 -9.78 -25.57
C TYR A 203 -5.10 -8.32 -25.36
N VAL A 204 -4.67 -7.41 -26.24
CA VAL A 204 -5.04 -5.98 -26.15
C VAL A 204 -6.26 -5.61 -27.00
N GLU A 205 -6.86 -6.58 -27.69
CA GLU A 205 -8.02 -6.39 -28.58
C GLU A 205 -7.79 -5.28 -29.62
N CYS A 206 -6.60 -5.30 -30.24
CA CYS A 206 -6.15 -4.31 -31.23
C CYS A 206 -5.64 -5.02 -32.48
N ASP A 207 -5.57 -4.34 -33.63
CA ASP A 207 -5.01 -4.93 -34.84
C ASP A 207 -3.48 -5.05 -34.76
N GLY A 208 -2.92 -6.03 -35.49
CA GLY A 208 -1.49 -6.32 -35.42
C GLY A 208 -0.58 -5.20 -35.93
N GLN A 209 -1.07 -4.35 -36.83
CA GLN A 209 -0.30 -3.23 -37.37
C GLN A 209 -0.13 -2.14 -36.31
N THR A 210 -1.23 -1.75 -35.66
CA THR A 210 -1.21 -0.80 -34.53
C THR A 210 -0.36 -1.32 -33.37
N VAL A 211 -0.45 -2.61 -33.03
CA VAL A 211 0.42 -3.21 -32.00
C VAL A 211 1.90 -3.14 -32.38
N PHE A 212 2.24 -3.41 -33.64
CA PHE A 212 3.61 -3.29 -34.12
C PHE A 212 4.14 -1.85 -33.99
N GLU A 213 3.34 -0.86 -34.37
CA GLU A 213 3.69 0.56 -34.24
C GLU A 213 3.97 0.95 -32.77
N TYR A 214 3.12 0.52 -31.84
CA TYR A 214 3.33 0.73 -30.41
C TYR A 214 4.57 -0.01 -29.86
N LEU A 215 4.89 -1.19 -30.36
CA LEU A 215 6.10 -1.92 -29.97
C LEU A 215 7.37 -1.22 -30.45
N VAL A 216 7.35 -0.63 -31.65
CA VAL A 216 8.43 0.22 -32.16
C VAL A 216 8.62 1.45 -31.26
N GLU A 217 7.54 2.13 -30.85
CA GLU A 217 7.64 3.24 -29.89
C GLU A 217 8.26 2.81 -28.55
N LEU A 218 7.93 1.61 -28.05
CA LEU A 218 8.50 1.06 -26.82
C LEU A 218 9.99 0.65 -27.00
N GLU A 219 10.39 0.24 -28.21
CA GLU A 219 11.77 -0.06 -28.57
C GLU A 219 12.63 1.20 -28.68
N ASP A 220 12.08 2.29 -29.21
CA ASP A 220 12.71 3.61 -29.22
C ASP A 220 12.99 4.12 -27.79
N LYS A 221 12.15 3.74 -26.83
CA LYS A 221 12.36 3.98 -25.38
C LYS A 221 13.31 2.97 -24.73
N ASN A 222 13.86 2.02 -25.50
CA ASN A 222 14.72 0.93 -25.04
C ASN A 222 14.06 0.04 -23.96
N LEU A 223 12.73 -0.10 -24.00
CA LEU A 223 11.99 -0.96 -23.09
C LEU A 223 11.87 -2.38 -23.65
N VAL A 224 11.62 -2.50 -24.95
CA VAL A 224 11.43 -3.79 -25.62
C VAL A 224 12.38 -3.90 -26.80
N LYS A 225 12.57 -5.11 -27.31
CA LYS A 225 13.32 -5.35 -28.54
C LYS A 225 12.72 -6.49 -29.35
N HIS A 226 12.87 -6.41 -30.66
CA HIS A 226 12.59 -7.53 -31.54
C HIS A 226 13.76 -8.53 -31.58
N LEU A 227 13.46 -9.83 -31.68
CA LEU A 227 14.48 -10.90 -31.72
C LEU A 227 14.79 -11.41 -33.12
N ASP A 228 13.94 -11.11 -34.10
CA ASP A 228 14.03 -11.63 -35.44
C ASP A 228 13.93 -10.51 -36.49
N PRO A 229 14.57 -10.64 -37.67
CA PRO A 229 14.54 -9.59 -38.69
C PRO A 229 13.14 -9.28 -39.26
N SER A 230 12.14 -10.13 -39.03
CA SER A 230 10.76 -9.87 -39.45
C SER A 230 9.96 -9.05 -38.45
N GLY A 231 10.54 -8.75 -37.27
CA GLY A 231 9.90 -7.94 -36.23
C GLY A 231 8.65 -8.56 -35.65
N GLN A 232 8.53 -9.89 -35.69
CA GLN A 232 7.32 -10.60 -35.24
C GLN A 232 7.42 -11.07 -33.79
N GLN A 233 8.62 -11.29 -33.26
CA GLN A 233 8.88 -11.73 -31.90
C GLN A 233 9.52 -10.62 -31.08
N TRP A 234 8.87 -10.29 -29.97
CA TRP A 234 9.26 -9.19 -29.09
C TRP A 234 9.53 -9.70 -27.68
N THR A 235 10.51 -9.10 -27.01
CA THR A 235 10.82 -9.40 -25.60
C THR A 235 11.27 -8.15 -24.87
N ARG A 236 11.28 -8.20 -23.54
CA ARG A 236 11.78 -7.12 -22.69
C ARG A 236 13.30 -6.99 -22.82
N VAL A 237 13.80 -5.76 -22.94
CA VAL A 237 15.23 -5.48 -22.83
C VAL A 237 15.67 -5.69 -21.38
N ILE A 238 16.78 -6.40 -21.17
CA ILE A 238 17.42 -6.45 -19.85
C ILE A 238 18.25 -5.18 -19.73
N ILE A 239 17.87 -4.31 -18.79
CA ILE A 239 18.49 -2.99 -18.54
C ILE A 239 20.02 -3.08 -18.39
N ALA A 240 20.52 -4.22 -17.92
CA ALA A 240 21.92 -4.62 -17.87
C ALA A 240 22.77 -4.45 -19.14
N ALA A 241 22.15 -4.50 -20.33
CA ALA A 241 22.86 -4.68 -21.59
C ALA A 241 23.68 -3.45 -22.04
N GLN A 242 23.68 -2.36 -21.27
CA GLN A 242 24.44 -1.13 -21.55
C GLN A 242 25.75 -1.01 -20.74
N GLU A 243 25.93 -1.79 -19.67
CA GLU A 243 27.14 -1.78 -18.81
C GLU A 243 27.81 -3.18 -18.75
N GLU A 244 28.50 -3.59 -19.82
CA GLU A 244 29.12 -4.93 -19.92
C GLU A 244 30.15 -5.26 -18.81
N GLU A 245 30.67 -4.25 -18.10
CA GLU A 245 31.64 -4.44 -17.02
C GLU A 245 31.01 -4.84 -15.67
N THR A 246 29.81 -4.37 -15.35
CA THR A 246 29.18 -4.52 -14.01
C THR A 246 28.00 -5.50 -13.99
N HIS A 247 27.31 -5.70 -15.12
CA HIS A 247 26.18 -6.62 -15.26
C HIS A 247 26.32 -7.47 -16.53
N LYS A 248 26.59 -8.76 -16.35
CA LYS A 248 26.71 -9.71 -17.49
C LYS A 248 25.42 -10.52 -17.68
N VAL A 249 25.01 -10.72 -18.93
CA VAL A 249 23.90 -11.63 -19.28
C VAL A 249 24.48 -12.88 -19.94
N ILE A 250 24.22 -14.05 -19.36
CA ILE A 250 24.73 -15.33 -19.85
C ILE A 250 23.57 -16.25 -20.21
N ILE A 251 23.53 -16.69 -21.47
CA ILE A 251 22.66 -17.78 -21.92
C ILE A 251 23.36 -19.09 -21.59
N TYR A 252 22.73 -19.95 -20.80
CA TYR A 252 23.36 -21.16 -20.27
C TYR A 252 22.53 -22.42 -20.56
N LYS A 253 23.21 -23.58 -20.56
CA LYS A 253 22.57 -24.90 -20.74
C LYS A 253 22.17 -25.55 -19.41
N SER A 254 23.02 -25.46 -18.39
CA SER A 254 22.75 -25.92 -17.02
C SER A 254 23.43 -25.03 -15.97
N ILE A 255 22.77 -24.80 -14.82
CA ILE A 255 23.36 -24.06 -13.68
C ILE A 255 24.38 -24.89 -12.91
N SER A 256 24.31 -26.23 -13.00
CA SER A 256 25.22 -27.14 -12.28
C SER A 256 26.70 -27.06 -12.68
N GLU A 257 27.03 -26.30 -13.73
CA GLU A 257 28.42 -26.02 -14.17
C GLU A 257 28.98 -24.71 -13.59
N LEU A 258 28.20 -24.00 -12.74
CA LEU A 258 28.65 -22.77 -12.11
C LEU A 258 29.76 -23.06 -11.07
N SER A 259 30.83 -22.28 -11.15
CA SER A 259 31.92 -22.28 -10.16
C SER A 259 31.39 -22.10 -8.73
N SER A 260 32.13 -22.61 -7.74
CA SER A 260 31.79 -22.44 -6.31
C SER A 260 31.65 -20.98 -5.86
N ALA A 261 32.16 -20.04 -6.66
CA ALA A 261 31.97 -18.60 -6.50
C ALA A 261 30.51 -18.11 -6.73
N PHE A 262 29.60 -18.97 -7.19
CA PHE A 262 28.20 -18.64 -7.49
C PHE A 262 27.18 -19.43 -6.65
N HIS A 263 27.55 -19.91 -5.46
CA HIS A 263 26.60 -20.52 -4.54
C HIS A 263 25.96 -19.47 -3.62
N PRO A 264 24.73 -19.02 -3.89
CA PRO A 264 24.05 -18.06 -3.04
C PRO A 264 23.59 -18.73 -1.74
N THR A 265 23.70 -18.00 -0.64
CA THR A 265 23.14 -18.39 0.66
C THR A 265 21.80 -17.69 0.93
N ILE A 266 21.45 -16.70 0.10
CA ILE A 266 20.22 -15.93 0.23
C ILE A 266 19.49 -15.94 -1.12
N ALA A 267 18.21 -16.30 -1.10
CA ALA A 267 17.32 -16.17 -2.24
C ALA A 267 16.39 -14.97 -2.07
N ILE A 268 16.14 -14.25 -3.15
CA ILE A 268 15.23 -13.12 -3.21
C ILE A 268 14.19 -13.43 -4.28
N ILE A 269 12.93 -13.51 -3.89
CA ILE A 269 11.82 -13.85 -4.78
C ILE A 269 10.97 -12.60 -4.97
N THR A 270 10.78 -12.23 -6.24
CA THR A 270 9.90 -11.15 -6.66
C THR A 270 8.83 -11.68 -7.62
N VAL A 271 7.77 -10.92 -7.83
CA VAL A 271 6.62 -11.31 -8.64
C VAL A 271 6.60 -10.53 -9.95
N ASN A 272 6.67 -9.22 -9.87
CA ASN A 272 6.56 -8.34 -11.02
C ASN A 272 7.94 -7.86 -11.50
N TYR A 273 7.99 -7.42 -12.76
CA TYR A 273 9.25 -7.01 -13.38
C TYR A 273 9.86 -5.79 -12.69
N PHE A 274 9.06 -4.76 -12.34
CA PHE A 274 9.53 -3.61 -11.55
C PHE A 274 10.08 -4.01 -10.17
N GLU A 275 9.53 -5.04 -9.53
CA GLU A 275 10.06 -5.56 -8.25
C GLU A 275 11.42 -6.21 -8.45
N LYS A 276 11.58 -6.97 -9.55
CA LYS A 276 12.87 -7.52 -9.93
C LYS A 276 13.88 -6.40 -10.21
N LEU A 277 13.50 -5.34 -10.92
CA LEU A 277 14.39 -4.20 -11.18
C LEU A 277 14.83 -3.50 -9.90
N ALA A 278 13.90 -3.26 -8.98
CA ALA A 278 14.18 -2.71 -7.65
C ALA A 278 15.11 -3.60 -6.82
N VAL A 279 14.95 -4.92 -6.88
CA VAL A 279 15.87 -5.85 -6.20
C VAL A 279 17.22 -5.89 -6.91
N ASP A 280 17.25 -5.97 -8.23
CA ASP A 280 18.50 -6.06 -8.99
C ASP A 280 19.35 -4.79 -8.86
N SER A 281 18.76 -3.61 -8.61
CA SER A 281 19.52 -2.39 -8.31
C SER A 281 20.23 -2.45 -6.95
N MET A 282 19.80 -3.35 -6.05
CA MET A 282 20.46 -3.58 -4.76
C MET A 282 21.66 -4.54 -4.85
N ILE A 283 21.79 -5.29 -5.95
CA ILE A 283 22.79 -6.35 -6.13
C ILE A 283 24.01 -5.82 -6.89
N GLU A 284 25.19 -6.05 -6.32
CA GLU A 284 26.49 -5.73 -6.89
C GLU A 284 27.09 -6.96 -7.61
N ASN A 285 28.02 -6.74 -8.55
CA ASN A 285 28.74 -7.81 -9.28
C ASN A 285 27.79 -8.87 -9.89
N LYS A 286 26.69 -8.42 -10.48
CA LYS A 286 25.57 -9.29 -10.85
C LYS A 286 25.73 -9.91 -12.23
N VAL A 287 25.29 -11.16 -12.35
CA VAL A 287 25.22 -11.91 -13.60
C VAL A 287 23.80 -12.47 -13.73
N THR A 288 23.12 -12.13 -14.82
CA THR A 288 21.80 -12.68 -15.13
C THR A 288 21.93 -13.88 -16.05
N PHE A 289 21.44 -15.01 -15.56
CA PHE A 289 21.37 -16.27 -16.26
C PHE A 289 19.99 -16.43 -16.88
N VAL A 290 19.95 -16.57 -18.21
CA VAL A 290 18.70 -16.77 -18.98
C VAL A 290 18.75 -18.13 -19.67
N ARG A 291 17.69 -18.94 -19.48
CA ARG A 291 17.53 -20.22 -20.18
C ARG A 291 16.40 -20.14 -21.21
N HIS A 292 16.72 -20.46 -22.47
CA HIS A 292 15.77 -20.45 -23.60
C HIS A 292 15.46 -21.86 -24.14
N LYS A 293 15.54 -22.91 -23.32
CA LYS A 293 15.25 -24.30 -23.77
C LYS A 293 13.80 -24.67 -23.48
N ALA A 294 13.17 -25.40 -24.42
CA ALA A 294 11.80 -25.91 -24.28
C ALA A 294 11.59 -26.60 -22.91
N GLY A 295 10.72 -26.03 -22.08
CA GLY A 295 10.32 -26.56 -20.77
C GLY A 295 10.79 -25.78 -19.54
N GLU A 296 11.75 -24.84 -19.66
CA GLU A 296 12.20 -24.00 -18.55
C GLU A 296 12.53 -22.57 -18.98
N SER A 297 11.88 -21.59 -18.36
CA SER A 297 12.03 -20.16 -18.66
C SER A 297 12.38 -19.32 -17.41
N ASN A 298 13.13 -19.89 -16.47
CA ASN A 298 13.53 -19.16 -15.27
C ASN A 298 14.71 -18.22 -15.57
N VAL A 299 14.68 -17.05 -14.93
CA VAL A 299 15.76 -16.05 -14.99
C VAL A 299 16.29 -15.83 -13.59
N TYR A 300 17.57 -16.12 -13.40
CA TYR A 300 18.24 -15.92 -12.13
C TYR A 300 19.26 -14.79 -12.25
N THR A 301 19.29 -13.89 -11.29
CA THR A 301 20.37 -12.89 -11.20
C THR A 301 21.17 -13.16 -9.95
N ILE A 302 22.42 -13.57 -10.13
CA ILE A 302 23.32 -13.93 -9.04
C ILE A 302 24.32 -12.80 -8.88
N GLY A 303 24.57 -12.38 -7.65
CA GLY A 303 25.58 -11.37 -7.36
C GLY A 303 25.86 -11.30 -5.87
N THR A 304 26.26 -10.13 -5.40
CA THR A 304 26.61 -9.90 -3.99
C THR A 304 25.80 -8.76 -3.39
N ILE A 305 25.36 -8.93 -2.15
CA ILE A 305 24.91 -7.84 -1.30
C ILE A 305 25.79 -7.83 -0.06
N GLY A 306 26.67 -6.82 0.04
CA GLY A 306 27.72 -6.81 1.05
C GLY A 306 28.56 -8.09 0.98
N PRO A 307 28.72 -8.85 2.07
CA PRO A 307 29.53 -10.07 2.09
C PRO A 307 28.80 -11.34 1.63
N HIS A 308 27.54 -11.22 1.20
CA HIS A 308 26.68 -12.38 0.92
C HIS A 308 26.46 -12.58 -0.57
N HIS A 309 26.54 -13.84 -1.01
CA HIS A 309 26.08 -14.23 -2.34
C HIS A 309 24.57 -14.39 -2.35
N VAL A 310 23.93 -13.69 -3.28
CA VAL A 310 22.47 -13.65 -3.40
C VAL A 310 22.04 -14.13 -4.77
N VAL A 311 20.84 -14.71 -4.84
CA VAL A 311 20.15 -14.98 -6.11
C VAL A 311 18.77 -14.34 -6.10
N SER A 312 18.45 -13.55 -7.12
CA SER A 312 17.10 -13.02 -7.36
C SER A 312 16.42 -13.77 -8.50
N THR A 313 15.10 -13.98 -8.38
CA THR A 313 14.24 -14.46 -9.48
C THR A 313 12.93 -13.71 -9.49
N LYS A 314 12.37 -13.52 -10.70
CA LYS A 314 10.99 -13.07 -10.90
C LYS A 314 10.10 -14.30 -11.10
N LEU A 315 8.93 -14.31 -10.48
CA LEU A 315 7.89 -15.30 -10.75
C LEU A 315 7.13 -14.94 -12.05
N PRO A 316 6.59 -15.94 -12.76
CA PRO A 316 5.91 -15.69 -14.03
C PRO A 316 4.49 -15.12 -13.86
N LEU A 317 3.75 -15.58 -12.84
CA LEU A 317 2.34 -15.22 -12.62
C LEU A 317 1.97 -15.41 -11.15
N ILE A 318 1.14 -14.53 -10.60
CA ILE A 318 0.60 -14.66 -9.23
C ILE A 318 -0.93 -14.58 -9.18
N GLY A 319 -1.49 -14.90 -8.02
CA GLY A 319 -2.91 -14.92 -7.73
C GLY A 319 -3.49 -16.33 -7.63
N ARG A 320 -4.80 -16.41 -7.38
CA ARG A 320 -5.52 -17.68 -7.09
C ARG A 320 -5.77 -18.60 -8.28
N SER A 321 -5.48 -18.17 -9.51
CA SER A 321 -5.69 -19.08 -10.63
C SER A 321 -4.82 -20.31 -10.41
N ARG A 322 -5.38 -21.50 -10.67
CA ARG A 322 -4.63 -22.75 -10.51
C ARG A 322 -3.31 -22.72 -11.30
N THR A 323 -3.32 -22.08 -12.48
CA THR A 323 -2.13 -21.85 -13.30
C THR A 323 -1.08 -21.02 -12.58
N ALA A 324 -1.49 -19.89 -11.97
CA ALA A 324 -0.59 -19.02 -11.21
C ALA A 324 0.02 -19.75 -10.00
N GLN A 325 -0.81 -20.41 -9.19
CA GLN A 325 -0.37 -21.18 -8.04
C GLN A 325 0.64 -22.28 -8.43
N ILE A 326 0.32 -23.09 -9.44
CA ILE A 326 1.22 -24.15 -9.92
C ILE A 326 2.53 -23.56 -10.44
N SER A 327 2.46 -22.50 -11.24
CA SER A 327 3.62 -21.89 -11.87
C SER A 327 4.55 -21.26 -10.83
N THR A 328 4.01 -20.45 -9.93
CA THR A 328 4.76 -19.81 -8.86
C THR A 328 5.36 -20.81 -7.86
N GLY A 329 4.59 -21.82 -7.45
CA GLY A 329 5.10 -22.89 -6.60
C GLY A 329 6.24 -23.65 -7.26
N SER A 330 6.09 -24.02 -8.54
CA SER A 330 7.10 -24.73 -9.33
C SER A 330 8.38 -23.92 -9.56
N THR A 331 8.26 -22.62 -9.84
CA THR A 331 9.43 -21.74 -10.00
C THR A 331 10.17 -21.58 -8.67
N THR A 332 9.45 -21.43 -7.56
CA THR A 332 10.03 -21.33 -6.22
C THR A 332 10.75 -22.62 -5.82
N THR A 333 10.11 -23.79 -6.01
CA THR A 333 10.76 -25.07 -5.70
C THR A 333 11.98 -25.33 -6.59
N ARG A 334 11.93 -24.91 -7.87
CA ARG A 334 13.07 -25.03 -8.77
C ARG A 334 14.24 -24.14 -8.35
N LEU A 335 13.99 -22.90 -7.93
CA LEU A 335 15.02 -22.01 -7.39
C LEU A 335 15.74 -22.68 -6.21
N LEU A 336 14.97 -23.10 -5.20
CA LEU A 336 15.52 -23.67 -3.96
C LEU A 336 16.16 -25.04 -4.19
N GLY A 337 15.64 -25.85 -5.11
CA GLY A 337 16.24 -27.12 -5.51
C GLY A 337 17.53 -26.95 -6.33
N THR A 338 17.65 -25.87 -7.08
CA THR A 338 18.86 -25.52 -7.84
C THR A 338 19.95 -24.97 -6.91
N PHE A 339 19.58 -24.09 -5.98
CA PHE A 339 20.50 -23.45 -5.03
C PHE A 339 20.30 -23.99 -3.62
N GLN A 340 20.74 -25.22 -3.40
CA GLN A 340 20.54 -25.96 -2.15
C GLN A 340 21.25 -25.35 -0.92
N GLN A 341 22.17 -24.40 -1.13
CA GLN A 341 22.88 -23.69 -0.07
C GLN A 341 22.11 -22.48 0.46
N VAL A 342 20.93 -22.17 -0.11
CA VAL A 342 20.08 -21.07 0.37
C VAL A 342 19.58 -21.36 1.79
N GLN A 343 19.92 -20.46 2.71
CA GLN A 343 19.54 -20.51 4.13
C GLN A 343 18.39 -19.54 4.43
N HIS A 344 18.36 -18.40 3.74
CA HIS A 344 17.39 -17.33 3.96
C HIS A 344 16.67 -16.98 2.67
N VAL A 345 15.35 -16.79 2.76
CA VAL A 345 14.52 -16.33 1.63
C VAL A 345 13.89 -14.98 1.95
N PHE A 346 14.09 -14.00 1.08
CA PHE A 346 13.36 -12.74 1.12
C PHE A 346 12.28 -12.75 0.04
N ILE A 347 11.04 -12.43 0.41
CA ILE A 347 9.93 -12.26 -0.53
C ILE A 347 9.63 -10.77 -0.59
N ILE A 348 10.00 -10.14 -1.71
CA ILE A 348 10.01 -8.68 -1.88
C ILE A 348 9.03 -8.28 -2.97
N GLY A 349 8.33 -7.17 -2.78
CA GLY A 349 7.41 -6.64 -3.80
C GLY A 349 6.45 -5.60 -3.26
N CYS A 350 5.34 -5.39 -3.96
CA CYS A 350 4.33 -4.38 -3.62
C CYS A 350 3.14 -4.97 -2.88
N ALA A 351 2.46 -4.11 -2.13
CA ALA A 351 1.20 -4.42 -1.45
C ALA A 351 0.31 -3.17 -1.39
N GLY A 352 -0.95 -3.38 -1.02
CA GLY A 352 -1.91 -2.32 -0.77
C GLY A 352 -2.02 -2.01 0.72
N GLY A 353 -1.77 -0.77 1.09
CA GLY A 353 -1.79 -0.33 2.47
C GLY A 353 -3.22 -0.28 3.02
N VAL A 354 -3.35 -0.42 4.34
CA VAL A 354 -4.60 -0.17 5.05
C VAL A 354 -4.59 1.29 5.53
N PRO A 355 -5.30 2.21 4.86
CA PRO A 355 -5.32 3.59 5.27
C PRO A 355 -6.21 3.77 6.50
N HIS A 356 -5.75 4.59 7.46
CA HIS A 356 -6.60 5.16 8.49
C HIS A 356 -6.92 6.60 8.15
N TYR A 357 -8.17 7.05 8.27
CA TYR A 357 -8.54 8.41 7.85
C TYR A 357 -8.33 9.48 8.93
N THR A 358 -7.95 9.07 10.13
CA THR A 358 -7.85 9.94 11.30
C THR A 358 -6.62 9.63 12.16
N ASP A 359 -6.26 8.35 12.30
CA ASP A 359 -5.14 7.91 13.12
C ASP A 359 -3.85 7.90 12.30
N ALA A 360 -3.05 8.95 12.42
CA ALA A 360 -1.76 9.00 11.74
C ALA A 360 -0.76 7.92 12.22
N THR A 361 -0.93 7.38 13.42
CA THR A 361 -0.04 6.33 13.95
C THR A 361 -0.30 5.01 13.25
N LYS A 362 -1.55 4.72 12.88
CA LYS A 362 -1.96 3.51 12.15
C LYS A 362 -2.04 3.70 10.63
N HIS A 363 -2.10 4.94 10.15
CA HIS A 363 -2.30 5.24 8.74
C HIS A 363 -1.09 4.84 7.88
N VAL A 364 -1.28 3.80 7.08
CA VAL A 364 -0.31 3.38 6.07
C VAL A 364 -0.43 4.28 4.83
N ARG A 365 0.69 4.78 4.31
CA ARG A 365 0.77 5.62 3.11
C ARG A 365 1.44 4.90 1.94
N ARG A 366 1.22 5.37 0.72
CA ARG A 366 2.03 4.90 -0.41
C ARG A 366 3.48 5.30 -0.19
N GLY A 367 4.38 4.39 -0.56
CA GLY A 367 5.80 4.47 -0.25
C GLY A 367 6.18 3.88 1.12
N ASP A 368 5.27 3.72 2.08
CA ASP A 368 5.59 3.03 3.35
C ASP A 368 6.11 1.60 3.07
N ILE A 369 6.95 1.11 3.99
CA ILE A 369 7.53 -0.23 3.99
C ILE A 369 6.87 -1.04 5.09
N ILE A 370 6.21 -2.13 4.73
CA ILE A 370 5.65 -3.10 5.67
C ILE A 370 6.53 -4.33 5.72
N VAL A 371 6.92 -4.71 6.94
CA VAL A 371 7.61 -5.98 7.21
C VAL A 371 6.60 -6.91 7.84
N GLY A 372 6.38 -8.08 7.24
CA GLY A 372 5.58 -9.14 7.83
C GLY A 372 6.22 -9.54 9.14
N TYR A 373 5.60 -9.22 10.28
CA TYR A 373 6.19 -9.33 11.62
C TYR A 373 5.36 -10.29 12.49
N PRO A 374 6.00 -11.12 13.35
CA PRO A 374 5.31 -12.13 14.13
C PRO A 374 4.27 -11.50 15.06
N ASN A 375 3.02 -11.95 14.97
CA ASN A 375 1.99 -11.61 15.95
C ASN A 375 2.13 -12.46 17.24
N GLU A 376 1.14 -12.40 18.13
CA GLU A 376 1.11 -13.20 19.37
C GLU A 376 1.19 -14.72 19.14
N GLU A 377 0.84 -15.20 17.94
CA GLU A 377 0.91 -16.61 17.52
C GLU A 377 2.11 -16.90 16.58
N ASP A 378 3.01 -15.92 16.46
CA ASP A 378 4.18 -15.83 15.58
C ASP A 378 3.90 -15.80 14.07
N TYR A 379 2.65 -15.64 13.66
CA TYR A 379 2.30 -15.53 12.24
C TYR A 379 2.74 -14.20 11.65
N VAL A 380 3.25 -14.25 10.42
CA VAL A 380 3.76 -13.08 9.68
C VAL A 380 2.93 -12.78 8.42
N TYR A 381 2.15 -13.76 7.96
CA TYR A 381 1.29 -13.65 6.80
C TYR A 381 0.05 -14.55 6.96
N GLY A 382 -1.11 -14.10 6.49
CA GLY A 382 -2.34 -14.90 6.51
C GLY A 382 -3.18 -14.70 5.25
N ILE A 383 -3.73 -15.78 4.70
CA ILE A 383 -4.80 -15.71 3.71
C ILE A 383 -6.13 -15.85 4.41
N TYR A 384 -7.05 -14.93 4.12
CA TYR A 384 -8.36 -14.87 4.73
C TYR A 384 -9.46 -15.05 3.68
N GLU A 385 -10.50 -15.76 4.08
CA GLU A 385 -11.78 -15.86 3.39
C GLU A 385 -12.89 -15.53 4.38
N ALA A 386 -13.98 -14.95 3.90
CA ALA A 386 -15.16 -14.70 4.72
C ALA A 386 -16.24 -15.72 4.36
N GLU A 387 -16.69 -16.46 5.37
CA GLU A 387 -17.85 -17.33 5.28
C GLU A 387 -19.04 -16.68 6.01
N GLN A 388 -20.23 -16.84 5.44
CA GLN A 388 -21.44 -16.30 6.06
C GLN A 388 -21.91 -17.24 7.18
N SER A 389 -22.08 -16.70 8.38
CA SER A 389 -22.57 -17.43 9.55
C SER A 389 -23.89 -16.82 10.07
N ALA A 390 -24.53 -17.48 11.04
CA ALA A 390 -25.77 -16.99 11.65
C ALA A 390 -25.61 -15.65 12.38
N GLU A 391 -24.38 -15.30 12.80
CA GLU A 391 -24.04 -14.07 13.52
C GLU A 391 -23.35 -13.02 12.62
N GLY A 392 -23.26 -13.27 11.30
CA GLY A 392 -22.66 -12.35 10.34
C GLY A 392 -21.63 -13.03 9.46
N TYR A 393 -20.37 -12.61 9.56
CA TYR A 393 -19.25 -13.20 8.82
C TYR A 393 -18.21 -13.76 9.78
N GLU A 394 -17.78 -14.99 9.50
CA GLU A 394 -16.64 -15.62 10.14
C GLU A 394 -15.46 -15.64 9.16
N PHE A 395 -14.27 -15.34 9.66
CA PHE A 395 -13.07 -15.35 8.84
C PHE A 395 -12.36 -16.70 8.99
N VAL A 396 -12.25 -17.44 7.90
CA VAL A 396 -11.43 -18.64 7.81
C VAL A 396 -10.06 -18.21 7.29
N SER A 397 -9.00 -18.66 7.96
CA SER A 397 -7.64 -18.24 7.62
C SER A 397 -6.64 -19.37 7.53
N THR A 398 -5.71 -19.27 6.58
CA THR A 398 -4.46 -20.03 6.56
C THR A 398 -3.31 -19.09 6.85
N CYS A 399 -2.66 -19.28 8.00
CA CYS A 399 -1.58 -18.40 8.47
C CYS A 399 -0.21 -19.08 8.39
N TYR A 400 0.82 -18.30 8.11
CA TYR A 400 2.17 -18.75 7.82
C TYR A 400 3.17 -18.07 8.76
N LYS A 401 4.14 -18.86 9.23
CA LYS A 401 5.26 -18.40 10.04
C LYS A 401 6.58 -19.06 9.64
N PRO A 402 7.73 -18.37 9.82
CA PRO A 402 9.03 -19.01 9.68
C PRO A 402 9.22 -20.07 10.77
N LYS A 403 10.01 -21.10 10.47
CA LYS A 403 10.46 -22.06 11.50
C LYS A 403 11.65 -21.52 12.29
N SER A 404 12.48 -20.70 11.63
CA SER A 404 13.64 -20.03 12.21
C SER A 404 13.46 -18.51 12.19
N PHE A 405 13.49 -17.90 13.37
CA PHE A 405 13.30 -16.46 13.56
C PHE A 405 14.61 -15.64 13.49
N GLN A 406 15.70 -16.22 12.97
CA GLN A 406 17.01 -15.55 12.90
C GLN A 406 16.96 -14.17 12.23
N LEU A 407 16.25 -14.03 11.10
CA LEU A 407 16.11 -12.73 10.42
C LEU A 407 15.38 -11.69 11.28
N TYR A 408 14.40 -12.14 12.09
CA TYR A 408 13.63 -11.27 12.98
C TYR A 408 14.47 -10.84 14.18
N GLN A 409 15.24 -11.76 14.77
CA GLN A 409 16.21 -11.46 15.83
C GLN A 409 17.26 -10.43 15.39
N LEU A 410 17.73 -10.49 14.13
CA LEU A 410 18.65 -9.51 13.55
C LEU A 410 17.99 -8.15 13.29
N MET A 411 16.68 -8.14 13.09
CA MET A 411 15.87 -6.95 12.83
C MET A 411 15.41 -6.26 14.11
N GLU A 412 15.27 -6.96 15.24
CA GLU A 412 14.86 -6.35 16.54
C GLU A 412 15.63 -5.08 16.89
N PRO A 413 16.99 -5.03 16.85
CA PRO A 413 17.70 -3.80 17.18
C PRO A 413 17.45 -2.66 16.18
N ILE A 414 17.13 -2.99 14.92
CA ILE A 414 16.76 -2.01 13.89
C ILE A 414 15.37 -1.44 14.22
N LYS A 415 14.42 -2.32 14.53
CA LYS A 415 13.06 -1.96 14.92
C LYS A 415 13.05 -1.09 16.16
N GLU A 416 13.73 -1.50 17.24
CA GLU A 416 13.82 -0.74 18.49
C GLU A 416 14.41 0.65 18.26
N ASN A 417 15.53 0.74 17.52
CA ASN A 417 16.15 2.02 17.20
C ASN A 417 15.20 2.90 16.37
N TYR A 418 14.60 2.33 15.32
CA TYR A 418 13.66 3.03 14.46
C TYR A 418 12.46 3.55 15.27
N GLU A 419 11.81 2.72 16.08
CA GLU A 419 10.65 3.13 16.89
C GLU A 419 11.03 4.21 17.91
N GLN A 420 12.16 4.07 18.62
CA GLN A 420 12.62 5.07 19.59
C GLN A 420 12.93 6.43 18.94
N THR A 421 13.66 6.43 17.82
CA THR A 421 14.08 7.66 17.15
C THR A 421 12.95 8.28 16.31
N HIS A 422 12.06 7.45 15.74
CA HIS A 422 10.86 7.89 15.04
C HIS A 422 9.84 8.52 15.98
N LEU A 423 9.63 7.96 17.18
CA LEU A 423 8.84 8.58 18.25
C LEU A 423 9.45 9.92 18.71
N ASN A 424 10.77 9.99 18.83
CA ASN A 424 11.51 11.21 19.22
C ASN A 424 11.72 12.22 18.08
N ARG A 425 11.33 11.89 16.84
CA ARG A 425 11.27 12.80 15.67
C ARG A 425 12.53 13.64 15.44
N LEU A 426 13.72 13.07 15.67
CA LEU A 426 14.98 13.73 15.32
C LEU A 426 15.19 13.64 13.81
N VAL A 427 14.82 14.71 13.10
CA VAL A 427 14.89 14.88 11.62
C VAL A 427 16.30 14.63 11.03
N THR A 428 17.33 14.58 11.88
CA THR A 428 18.73 14.47 11.48
C THR A 428 19.28 13.05 11.36
N HIS A 429 18.55 12.02 11.82
CA HIS A 429 19.06 10.64 11.70
C HIS A 429 18.79 10.09 10.29
N LYS A 430 19.85 9.68 9.59
CA LYS A 430 19.76 9.01 8.28
C LYS A 430 19.93 7.52 8.47
N TYR A 431 18.94 6.73 8.04
CA TYR A 431 19.03 5.27 8.15
C TYR A 431 19.75 4.67 6.95
N PRO A 432 20.38 3.48 7.08
CA PRO A 432 21.07 2.83 5.96
C PRO A 432 20.17 2.62 4.73
N TRP A 433 18.91 2.19 4.94
CA TRP A 433 17.96 1.96 3.85
C TRP A 433 17.61 3.24 3.08
N GLU A 434 17.65 4.42 3.70
CA GLU A 434 17.42 5.69 3.00
C GLU A 434 18.54 5.96 1.98
N THR A 435 19.77 5.58 2.30
CA THR A 435 20.91 5.72 1.37
C THR A 435 20.78 4.75 0.19
N PHE A 436 20.43 3.49 0.47
CA PHE A 436 20.18 2.50 -0.59
C PHE A 436 18.98 2.90 -1.46
N LEU A 437 17.93 3.51 -0.88
CA LEU A 437 16.79 4.02 -1.62
C LEU A 437 17.20 5.15 -2.57
N GLU A 438 18.02 6.11 -2.11
CA GLU A 438 18.52 7.21 -2.95
C GLU A 438 19.38 6.68 -4.12
N GLU A 439 20.33 5.78 -3.85
CA GLU A 439 21.19 5.16 -4.88
C GLU A 439 20.36 4.36 -5.88
N GLY A 440 19.44 3.54 -5.39
CA GLY A 440 18.56 2.73 -6.22
C GLY A 440 17.60 3.59 -7.05
N LEU A 441 17.11 4.71 -6.51
CA LEU A 441 16.23 5.64 -7.23
C LEU A 441 17.00 6.30 -8.37
N GLN A 442 18.23 6.73 -8.12
CA GLN A 442 19.11 7.27 -9.17
C GLN A 442 19.34 6.22 -10.27
N TYR A 443 19.58 4.96 -9.91
CA TYR A 443 19.74 3.86 -10.87
C TYR A 443 18.47 3.61 -11.70
N LEU A 444 17.28 3.61 -11.10
CA LEU A 444 16.03 3.40 -11.84
C LEU A 444 15.77 4.58 -12.80
N LEU A 445 15.94 5.82 -12.33
CA LEU A 445 15.74 7.02 -13.15
C LEU A 445 16.74 7.12 -14.30
N SER A 446 18.00 6.76 -14.09
CA SER A 446 19.01 6.73 -15.19
C SER A 446 18.68 5.71 -16.27
N ASN A 447 17.82 4.74 -15.96
CA ASN A 447 17.37 3.68 -16.87
C ASN A 447 15.93 3.89 -17.36
N ASN A 448 15.43 5.13 -17.34
CA ASN A 448 14.09 5.52 -17.81
C ASN A 448 12.95 4.76 -17.12
N ILE A 449 13.12 4.42 -15.83
CA ILE A 449 12.04 3.88 -15.00
C ILE A 449 11.51 5.02 -14.13
N ASP A 450 10.32 5.49 -14.46
CA ASP A 450 9.65 6.55 -13.71
C ASP A 450 9.29 6.06 -12.29
N CYS A 451 9.56 6.92 -11.31
CA CYS A 451 9.25 6.68 -9.90
C CYS A 451 8.56 7.93 -9.37
N LEU A 452 7.30 7.78 -8.96
CA LEU A 452 6.57 8.91 -8.39
C LEU A 452 7.18 9.35 -7.05
N PRO A 453 7.25 10.66 -6.79
CA PRO A 453 7.74 11.17 -5.52
C PRO A 453 6.73 10.93 -4.38
N PRO A 454 7.17 10.76 -3.12
CA PRO A 454 6.28 10.51 -1.97
C PRO A 454 5.13 11.51 -1.79
N ASN A 455 5.32 12.76 -2.22
CA ASN A 455 4.33 13.84 -2.10
C ASN A 455 3.18 13.76 -3.12
N SER A 456 3.25 12.85 -4.10
CA SER A 456 2.15 12.59 -5.02
C SER A 456 1.08 11.68 -4.43
N ASP A 457 1.24 11.20 -3.18
CA ASP A 457 0.28 10.29 -2.57
C ASP A 457 -1.05 11.02 -2.39
N ARG A 458 -2.14 10.33 -2.73
CA ARG A 458 -3.51 10.82 -2.66
C ARG A 458 -4.36 9.72 -2.06
N LEU A 459 -5.03 10.07 -0.97
CA LEU A 459 -5.96 9.19 -0.27
C LEU A 459 -7.39 9.47 -0.73
N TYR A 460 -8.14 8.41 -0.96
CA TYR A 460 -9.50 8.48 -1.45
C TYR A 460 -10.43 7.61 -0.59
N ILE A 461 -11.67 8.07 -0.41
CA ILE A 461 -12.76 7.26 0.16
C ILE A 461 -13.76 6.99 -0.96
N LYS A 462 -14.10 5.72 -1.15
CA LYS A 462 -15.19 5.29 -2.03
C LYS A 462 -16.50 5.35 -1.26
N MET A 463 -17.47 6.07 -1.80
CA MET A 463 -18.85 6.13 -1.29
C MET A 463 -19.66 4.92 -1.81
N GLU A 464 -20.78 4.60 -1.16
CA GLU A 464 -21.67 3.50 -1.58
C GLU A 464 -22.23 3.69 -3.01
N ASN A 465 -22.46 4.95 -3.41
CA ASN A 465 -22.89 5.31 -4.77
C ASN A 465 -21.75 5.26 -5.82
N SER A 466 -20.58 4.74 -5.45
CA SER A 466 -19.36 4.70 -6.28
C SER A 466 -18.73 6.05 -6.60
N GLU A 467 -19.19 7.15 -6.00
CA GLU A 467 -18.44 8.41 -6.02
C GLU A 467 -17.17 8.27 -5.16
N ILE A 468 -16.13 9.03 -5.53
CA ILE A 468 -14.84 9.00 -4.86
C ILE A 468 -14.56 10.40 -4.31
N VAL A 469 -14.16 10.46 -3.04
CA VAL A 469 -13.82 11.72 -2.36
C VAL A 469 -12.34 11.67 -2.00
N GLU A 470 -11.57 12.65 -2.47
CA GLU A 470 -10.17 12.81 -2.05
C GLU A 470 -10.12 13.33 -0.61
N VAL A 471 -9.44 12.61 0.26
CA VAL A 471 -9.28 12.93 1.68
C VAL A 471 -7.80 13.17 1.95
N LYS A 472 -7.51 14.16 2.79
CA LYS A 472 -6.13 14.40 3.20
C LYS A 472 -5.68 13.30 4.15
N HIS A 473 -4.45 12.83 3.98
CA HIS A 473 -3.84 11.91 4.94
C HIS A 473 -3.87 12.51 6.36
N PRO A 474 -4.18 11.71 7.40
CA PRO A 474 -4.08 12.19 8.77
C PRO A 474 -2.64 12.58 9.07
N ASP A 475 -2.46 13.78 9.58
CA ASP A 475 -1.16 14.32 9.97
C ASP A 475 -1.32 15.19 11.22
N PRO A 476 -0.78 14.77 12.38
CA PRO A 476 -0.92 15.50 13.63
C PRO A 476 -0.05 16.76 13.66
N ALA A 477 0.80 17.04 12.66
CA ALA A 477 1.81 18.09 12.75
C ALA A 477 2.09 18.90 11.46
N LYS A 478 1.28 18.79 10.39
CA LYS A 478 1.54 19.46 9.08
C LYS A 478 2.98 19.22 8.58
N LYS A 479 3.48 18.00 8.74
CA LYS A 479 4.81 17.62 8.31
C LYS A 479 4.83 17.32 6.82
N ASP A 480 5.85 17.84 6.16
CA ASP A 480 6.11 17.54 4.76
C ASP A 480 6.58 16.08 4.66
N TYR A 481 5.73 15.24 4.07
CA TYR A 481 5.91 13.79 4.05
C TYR A 481 6.77 13.40 2.84
N HIS A 482 8.08 13.52 3.03
CA HIS A 482 9.08 13.20 2.00
C HIS A 482 9.79 11.87 2.21
N ARG A 483 9.46 11.14 3.29
CA ARG A 483 10.18 9.94 3.70
C ARG A 483 9.20 8.78 3.98
N PRO A 484 9.41 7.60 3.36
CA PRO A 484 8.73 6.37 3.74
C PRO A 484 8.84 6.05 5.23
N ASN A 485 7.78 5.52 5.84
CA ASN A 485 7.88 4.91 7.16
C ASN A 485 8.04 3.40 7.07
N ILE A 486 8.71 2.82 8.05
CA ILE A 486 8.72 1.37 8.26
C ILE A 486 7.67 1.01 9.30
N ARG A 487 6.89 -0.03 9.01
CA ARG A 487 5.89 -0.58 9.92
C ARG A 487 6.04 -2.09 9.97
N PHE A 488 5.79 -2.65 11.14
CA PHE A 488 5.96 -4.07 11.45
C PHE A 488 4.60 -4.65 11.83
N GLY A 489 4.10 -5.64 11.10
CA GLY A 489 2.81 -6.25 11.41
C GLY A 489 2.37 -7.29 10.40
N MET A 490 1.13 -7.74 10.53
CA MET A 490 0.58 -8.81 9.70
C MET A 490 0.34 -8.34 8.26
N ILE A 491 0.75 -9.17 7.30
CA ILE A 491 0.40 -9.02 5.88
C ILE A 491 -0.72 -10.01 5.56
N ALA A 492 -1.78 -9.57 4.90
CA ALA A 492 -2.90 -10.43 4.55
C ALA A 492 -3.03 -10.66 3.04
N GLY A 493 -3.54 -11.82 2.64
CA GLY A 493 -4.15 -12.04 1.33
C GLY A 493 -5.65 -12.32 1.49
N GLY A 494 -6.41 -12.22 0.40
CA GLY A 494 -7.86 -12.49 0.44
C GLY A 494 -8.65 -11.63 -0.53
N LYS A 495 -8.62 -11.95 -1.82
CA LYS A 495 -9.24 -11.09 -2.86
C LYS A 495 -10.71 -10.73 -2.59
N ASN A 496 -11.51 -11.69 -2.11
CA ASN A 496 -12.92 -11.47 -1.73
C ASN A 496 -13.09 -10.50 -0.55
N ILE A 497 -12.13 -10.47 0.38
CA ILE A 497 -12.10 -9.51 1.49
C ILE A 497 -11.80 -8.10 0.97
N ILE A 498 -10.78 -7.96 0.14
CA ILE A 498 -10.27 -6.64 -0.28
C ILE A 498 -11.29 -5.92 -1.16
N THR A 499 -12.10 -6.66 -1.92
CA THR A 499 -13.18 -6.09 -2.75
C THR A 499 -14.41 -5.63 -1.96
N ASN A 500 -14.50 -5.95 -0.67
CA ASN A 500 -15.63 -5.60 0.19
C ASN A 500 -15.15 -4.76 1.38
N ASP A 501 -15.43 -3.46 1.36
CA ASP A 501 -14.95 -2.52 2.38
C ASP A 501 -15.38 -2.89 3.80
N TYR A 502 -16.55 -3.49 3.99
CA TYR A 502 -17.01 -3.96 5.30
C TYR A 502 -16.17 -5.13 5.80
N LEU A 503 -15.95 -6.15 4.96
CA LEU A 503 -15.11 -7.30 5.32
C LEU A 503 -13.66 -6.87 5.56
N LYS A 504 -13.13 -6.01 4.69
CA LYS A 504 -11.78 -5.44 4.81
C LYS A 504 -11.61 -4.70 6.14
N THR A 505 -12.50 -3.76 6.46
CA THR A 505 -12.42 -2.99 7.72
C THR A 505 -12.51 -3.93 8.93
N THR A 506 -13.48 -4.86 8.92
CA THR A 506 -13.69 -5.81 10.02
C THR A 506 -12.48 -6.71 10.23
N LEU A 507 -11.83 -7.18 9.15
CA LEU A 507 -10.63 -8.01 9.24
C LEU A 507 -9.44 -7.19 9.77
N CYS A 508 -9.23 -5.98 9.26
CA CYS A 508 -8.15 -5.10 9.71
C CYS A 508 -8.24 -4.79 11.20
N ASP A 509 -9.45 -4.52 11.71
CA ASP A 509 -9.68 -4.26 13.12
C ASP A 509 -9.43 -5.49 14.00
N LYS A 510 -9.83 -6.69 13.55
CA LYS A 510 -9.68 -7.94 14.32
C LYS A 510 -8.26 -8.50 14.30
N CYS A 511 -7.56 -8.41 13.17
CA CYS A 511 -6.32 -9.13 12.92
C CYS A 511 -5.08 -8.21 12.83
N ASN A 512 -5.25 -6.90 13.03
CA ASN A 512 -4.19 -5.90 12.93
C ASN A 512 -3.38 -6.00 11.61
N VAL A 513 -4.12 -6.17 10.50
CA VAL A 513 -3.56 -6.25 9.15
C VAL A 513 -3.13 -4.87 8.70
N LEU A 514 -1.86 -4.72 8.31
CA LEU A 514 -1.30 -3.44 7.85
C LEU A 514 -1.38 -3.26 6.34
N CYS A 515 -1.28 -4.35 5.59
CA CYS A 515 -1.41 -4.33 4.14
C CYS A 515 -1.95 -5.63 3.60
N PHE A 516 -2.50 -5.55 2.39
CA PHE A 516 -2.92 -6.69 1.62
C PHE A 516 -1.99 -6.92 0.43
N ASP A 517 -1.69 -8.18 0.18
CA ASP A 517 -0.83 -8.65 -0.88
C ASP A 517 -1.64 -9.37 -1.97
N SER A 518 -1.09 -9.43 -3.18
CA SER A 518 -1.61 -10.18 -4.34
C SER A 518 -1.61 -11.72 -4.22
N GLU A 519 -1.67 -12.25 -3.00
CA GLU A 519 -1.82 -13.67 -2.65
C GLU A 519 -0.60 -14.54 -2.96
N ILE A 520 0.46 -14.35 -2.16
CA ILE A 520 1.75 -15.07 -2.26
C ILE A 520 1.86 -16.35 -1.41
N ASP A 521 0.76 -16.86 -0.87
CA ASP A 521 0.75 -18.05 -0.01
C ASP A 521 1.45 -19.25 -0.62
N GLN A 522 1.27 -19.45 -1.93
CA GLN A 522 1.88 -20.56 -2.63
C GLN A 522 3.41 -20.43 -2.74
N VAL A 523 3.95 -19.21 -2.74
CA VAL A 523 5.39 -18.94 -2.61
C VAL A 523 5.86 -19.40 -1.24
N ILE A 524 5.16 -18.97 -0.18
CA ILE A 524 5.53 -19.25 1.20
C ILE A 524 5.45 -20.77 1.48
N ALA A 525 4.39 -21.43 1.01
CA ALA A 525 4.23 -22.86 1.10
C ALA A 525 5.35 -23.62 0.37
N ALA A 526 5.77 -23.14 -0.80
CA ALA A 526 6.89 -23.71 -1.55
C ALA A 526 8.24 -23.51 -0.83
N VAL A 527 8.46 -22.36 -0.20
CA VAL A 527 9.65 -22.10 0.64
C VAL A 527 9.71 -23.08 1.82
N GLN A 528 8.61 -23.18 2.58
CA GLN A 528 8.52 -24.09 3.72
C GLN A 528 8.65 -25.57 3.31
N GLY A 529 8.09 -25.94 2.15
CA GLY A 529 8.17 -27.29 1.59
C GLY A 529 9.57 -27.72 1.16
N ASN A 530 10.45 -26.76 0.82
CA ASN A 530 11.84 -27.03 0.44
C ASN A 530 12.83 -27.01 1.61
N ARG A 531 12.32 -27.15 2.85
CA ARG A 531 13.11 -27.15 4.09
C ARG A 531 13.91 -25.86 4.34
N THR A 532 13.58 -24.78 3.65
CA THR A 532 14.12 -23.46 3.99
C THR A 532 13.32 -22.90 5.16
N GLU A 533 13.95 -22.81 6.32
CA GLU A 533 13.28 -22.53 7.59
C GLU A 533 13.19 -21.03 7.91
N SER A 534 14.00 -20.21 7.24
CA SER A 534 14.13 -18.78 7.49
C SER A 534 13.66 -17.97 6.29
N PHE A 535 12.58 -17.21 6.46
CA PHE A 535 12.09 -16.27 5.45
C PHE A 535 11.56 -14.97 6.06
N MET A 536 11.59 -13.91 5.27
CA MET A 536 11.04 -12.59 5.62
C MET A 536 10.28 -12.02 4.43
N ILE A 537 9.12 -11.43 4.71
CA ILE A 537 8.26 -10.79 3.70
C ILE A 537 8.35 -9.28 3.92
N ILE A 538 8.73 -8.54 2.88
CA ILE A 538 8.83 -7.08 2.93
C ILE A 538 8.08 -6.51 1.73
N ARG A 539 7.14 -5.61 2.02
CA ARG A 539 6.26 -5.01 1.03
C ARG A 539 6.38 -3.49 1.02
N GLY A 540 6.49 -2.93 -0.18
CA GLY A 540 6.34 -1.51 -0.39
C GLY A 540 4.90 -1.20 -0.75
N ILE A 541 4.33 -0.13 -0.20
CA ILE A 541 2.93 0.19 -0.45
C ILE A 541 2.78 1.00 -1.73
N SER A 542 2.14 0.43 -2.75
CA SER A 542 1.88 1.11 -4.04
C SER A 542 0.46 1.64 -4.17
N ASP A 543 -0.49 1.03 -3.45
CA ASP A 543 -1.89 1.44 -3.46
C ASP A 543 -2.58 1.21 -2.10
N TYR A 544 -3.91 1.27 -2.08
CA TYR A 544 -4.74 0.93 -0.92
C TYR A 544 -5.65 -0.29 -1.17
N HIS A 545 -5.30 -1.14 -2.14
CA HIS A 545 -5.98 -2.38 -2.49
C HIS A 545 -5.10 -3.56 -2.09
N ASP A 546 -4.35 -4.15 -3.03
CA ASP A 546 -3.48 -5.31 -2.87
C ASP A 546 -2.08 -5.13 -3.51
N GLY A 547 -1.78 -3.92 -3.99
CA GLY A 547 -0.55 -3.56 -4.69
C GLY A 547 -0.65 -3.65 -6.22
N THR A 548 -1.77 -4.12 -6.78
CA THR A 548 -1.96 -4.31 -8.23
C THR A 548 -2.48 -3.08 -8.97
N LEU A 549 -2.94 -2.05 -8.26
CA LEU A 549 -3.40 -0.77 -8.80
C LEU A 549 -2.28 0.28 -8.72
N ASN A 550 -2.52 1.47 -9.30
CA ASN A 550 -1.60 2.60 -9.32
C ASN A 550 -0.19 2.20 -9.80
N LYS A 551 -0.08 1.72 -11.04
CA LYS A 551 1.16 1.19 -11.61
C LYS A 551 2.35 2.16 -11.50
N GLU A 552 2.09 3.46 -11.62
CA GLU A 552 3.09 4.52 -11.50
C GLU A 552 3.80 4.55 -10.12
N TRP A 553 3.12 4.06 -9.06
CA TRP A 553 3.71 3.95 -7.72
C TRP A 553 4.53 2.67 -7.51
N GLN A 554 4.25 1.63 -8.29
CA GLN A 554 4.83 0.31 -8.10
C GLN A 554 6.37 0.28 -8.12
N PRO A 555 7.07 0.97 -9.05
CA PRO A 555 8.53 1.02 -9.05
C PRO A 555 9.12 1.62 -7.77
N PHE A 556 8.59 2.77 -7.32
CA PHE A 556 9.08 3.44 -6.11
C PHE A 556 8.82 2.61 -4.85
N SER A 557 7.61 2.04 -4.74
CA SER A 557 7.24 1.22 -3.60
C SER A 557 8.09 -0.06 -3.51
N ALA A 558 8.27 -0.77 -4.63
CA ALA A 558 9.13 -1.94 -4.66
C ALA A 558 10.58 -1.60 -4.28
N LEU A 559 11.08 -0.44 -4.71
CA LEU A 559 12.40 0.05 -4.37
C LEU A 559 12.55 0.31 -2.86
N CYS A 560 11.54 0.89 -2.21
CA CYS A 560 11.54 1.09 -0.77
C CYS A 560 11.69 -0.25 -0.01
N ALA A 561 10.96 -1.29 -0.43
CA ALA A 561 11.08 -2.63 0.14
C ALA A 561 12.46 -3.26 -0.10
N ALA A 562 12.99 -3.12 -1.31
CA ALA A 562 14.31 -3.65 -1.68
C ALA A 562 15.46 -2.96 -0.91
N ALA A 563 15.37 -1.64 -0.70
CA ALA A 563 16.34 -0.88 0.07
C ALA A 563 16.37 -1.31 1.56
N PHE A 564 15.20 -1.57 2.15
CA PHE A 564 15.12 -2.11 3.50
C PHE A 564 15.63 -3.55 3.60
N MET A 565 15.30 -4.40 2.61
CA MET A 565 15.88 -5.75 2.49
C MET A 565 17.41 -5.71 2.51
N LYS A 566 18.03 -4.83 1.70
CA LYS A 566 19.50 -4.67 1.67
C LYS A 566 20.05 -4.39 3.07
N THR A 567 19.39 -3.53 3.84
CA THR A 567 19.78 -3.23 5.23
C THR A 567 19.77 -4.46 6.15
N ILE A 568 18.76 -5.33 6.04
CA ILE A 568 18.69 -6.57 6.82
C ILE A 568 19.81 -7.54 6.39
N ILE A 569 20.08 -7.67 5.10
CA ILE A 569 21.13 -8.56 4.59
C ILE A 569 22.52 -8.16 5.14
N TYR A 570 22.81 -6.86 5.27
CA TYR A 570 24.05 -6.39 5.90
C TYR A 570 24.19 -6.77 7.38
N LYS A 571 23.10 -7.13 8.08
CA LYS A 571 23.14 -7.61 9.46
C LYS A 571 23.34 -9.12 9.57
N ILE A 572 23.15 -9.88 8.50
CA ILE A 572 23.36 -11.33 8.51
C ILE A 572 24.86 -11.60 8.72
N PRO A 573 25.25 -12.45 9.69
CA PRO A 573 26.65 -12.81 9.93
C PRO A 573 27.31 -13.39 8.69
N LYS A 574 28.57 -13.00 8.41
CA LYS A 574 29.31 -13.49 7.24
C LYS A 574 29.36 -15.03 7.25
N PRO A 575 29.20 -15.69 6.09
CA PRO A 575 29.38 -17.14 6.00
C PRO A 575 30.79 -17.51 6.48
N SER A 576 30.90 -18.40 7.46
CA SER A 576 32.19 -18.94 7.88
C SER A 576 32.80 -19.71 6.70
N ARG A 577 33.97 -19.26 6.20
CA ARG A 577 34.73 -19.99 5.17
C ARG A 577 34.96 -21.42 5.66
N GLN A 578 34.26 -22.40 5.10
CA GLN A 578 34.66 -23.79 5.24
C GLN A 578 35.99 -23.93 4.48
N ASN A 579 37.08 -24.19 5.21
CA ASN A 579 38.35 -24.54 4.60
C ASN A 579 38.16 -25.85 3.82
N PRO A 580 38.39 -25.90 2.49
CA PRO A 580 38.21 -27.11 1.70
C PRO A 580 39.20 -28.25 2.05
N ASN A 581 40.12 -28.05 3.01
CA ASN A 581 41.23 -28.95 3.30
C ASN A 581 41.15 -29.69 4.66
N SER A 582 39.98 -29.83 5.28
CA SER A 582 39.85 -30.61 6.53
C SER A 582 39.35 -32.05 6.35
N HIS A 583 39.41 -32.61 5.14
CA HIS A 583 39.37 -34.07 4.98
C HIS A 583 40.80 -34.61 5.03
N SER A 584 41.39 -34.59 6.21
CA SER A 584 42.55 -35.43 6.53
C SER A 584 42.03 -36.82 6.90
N ASN A 585 42.33 -37.80 6.03
CA ASN A 585 42.51 -39.23 6.29
C ASN A 585 41.94 -39.75 7.62
N SER A 586 40.74 -40.33 7.58
CA SER A 586 40.43 -41.47 8.44
C SER A 586 40.49 -42.71 7.56
N GLU A 587 41.49 -43.53 7.84
CA GLU A 587 41.73 -44.83 7.24
C GLU A 587 40.49 -45.73 7.29
N HIS A 588 40.42 -46.61 6.30
CA HIS A 588 39.53 -47.76 6.26
C HIS A 588 39.58 -48.52 7.59
N ASP A 589 38.42 -48.74 8.18
CA ASP A 589 38.12 -50.02 8.82
C ASP A 589 36.80 -50.50 8.25
N ASP A 590 36.92 -51.57 7.45
CA ASP A 590 35.85 -52.47 7.10
C ASP A 590 35.31 -53.11 8.39
N ASP A 591 34.00 -53.07 8.61
CA ASP A 591 33.30 -54.16 9.32
C ASP A 591 31.78 -54.11 9.05
N VAL A 592 31.40 -54.85 8.01
CA VAL A 592 30.33 -55.88 7.99
C VAL A 592 29.26 -55.81 9.09
N LEU A 593 28.06 -55.31 8.73
CA LEU A 593 26.78 -56.07 8.64
C LEU A 593 25.62 -55.21 8.15
#